data_AF-A0A523Y2E0-F1
#
_entry.id   AF-A0A523Y2E0-F1
#
_cell.length_a   1.000
_cell.length_b   1.000
_cell.length_c   1.000
_cell.angle_alpha   90.00
_cell.angle_beta   90.00
_cell.angle_gamma   90.00
#
_symmetry.space_group_name_H-M   'P 1'
#
loop_
_entity.id
_entity.type
_entity.pdbx_description
1 polymer ?
#
loop_
_entity_poly.entity_id
_entity_poly.type
_entity_poly.pdbx_seq_one_letter_code
_entity_poly.pdbx_strand_id
1 'polypeptide(L)'
;MQVEELTITKERNRLAREIHDSLGHYLTVINVQLEAAQAIHATDPKTALEALLKAQTLTKEGLAEVRRSVAALRASPVEGRPLPKAVEVLLEECRPRVW
;
A
#
# COMPACT_ATOMS: atom_id res chain seq x y z
N MET A 1 -27.51 8.65 -3.59
CA MET A 1 -26.94 7.33 -3.94
C MET A 1 -25.87 7.40 -5.03
N GLN A 2 -26.17 7.74 -6.29
CA GLN A 2 -25.16 7.74 -7.37
C GLN A 2 -23.94 8.66 -7.12
N VAL A 3 -24.14 9.85 -6.56
CA VAL A 3 -23.04 10.79 -6.26
C VAL A 3 -22.11 10.27 -5.15
N GLU A 4 -22.65 9.55 -4.18
CA GLU A 4 -21.90 9.01 -3.04
C GLU A 4 -21.06 7.80 -3.43
N GLU A 5 -21.62 6.90 -4.24
CA GLU A 5 -20.91 5.75 -4.81
C GLU A 5 -19.76 6.19 -5.75
N LEU A 6 -20.00 7.24 -6.55
CA LEU A 6 -18.94 7.85 -7.38
C LEU A 6 -17.82 8.45 -6.53
N THR A 7 -18.17 9.04 -5.39
CA THR A 7 -17.21 9.69 -4.48
C THR A 7 -16.34 8.66 -3.78
N ILE A 8 -16.93 7.58 -3.26
CA ILE A 8 -16.19 6.45 -2.66
C ILE A 8 -15.25 5.81 -3.67
N THR A 9 -15.71 5.60 -4.91
CA THR A 9 -14.89 4.99 -5.97
C THR A 9 -13.73 5.89 -6.39
N LYS A 10 -13.96 7.20 -6.52
CA LYS A 10 -12.90 8.18 -6.78
C LYS A 10 -11.84 8.17 -5.70
N GLU A 11 -12.26 8.09 -4.43
CA GLU A 11 -11.35 8.08 -3.29
C GLU A 11 -10.52 6.80 -3.24
N ARG A 12 -11.13 5.63 -3.46
CA ARG A 12 -10.40 4.36 -3.62
C ARG A 12 -9.34 4.42 -4.73
N ASN A 13 -9.67 5.01 -5.88
CA ASN A 13 -8.72 5.17 -7.00
C ASN A 13 -7.61 6.20 -6.72
N ARG A 14 -7.89 7.23 -5.90
CA ARG A 14 -6.86 8.17 -5.43
C ARG A 14 -5.86 7.44 -4.52
N LEU A 15 -6.38 6.72 -3.53
CA LEU A 15 -5.56 5.94 -2.60
C LEU A 15 -4.74 4.86 -3.31
N ALA A 16 -5.31 4.14 -4.28
CA ALA A 16 -4.58 3.14 -5.06
C ALA A 16 -3.37 3.74 -5.82
N ARG A 17 -3.52 4.95 -6.37
CA ARG A 17 -2.41 5.65 -7.04
C ARG A 17 -1.33 6.08 -6.04
N GLU A 18 -1.72 6.62 -4.89
CA GLU A 18 -0.76 7.02 -3.84
C GLU A 18 0.05 5.83 -3.31
N ILE A 19 -0.60 4.66 -3.18
CA ILE A 19 0.09 3.40 -2.84
C ILE A 19 1.06 3.00 -3.94
N HIS A 20 0.64 3.08 -5.21
CA HIS A 20 1.49 2.71 -6.34
C HIS A 20 2.71 3.62 -6.44
N ASP A 21 2.51 4.93 -6.31
CA ASP A 21 3.58 5.94 -6.41
C ASP A 21 4.60 5.78 -5.27
N SER A 22 4.11 5.61 -4.03
CA SER A 22 4.99 5.37 -2.88
C SER A 22 5.75 4.06 -3.00
N LEU A 23 5.09 2.96 -3.41
CA LEU A 23 5.75 1.68 -3.64
C LEU A 23 6.79 1.76 -4.77
N GLY A 24 6.45 2.39 -5.89
CA GLY A 24 7.37 2.61 -7.01
C GLY A 24 8.60 3.40 -6.60
N HIS A 25 8.43 4.42 -5.76
CA HIS A 25 9.54 5.17 -5.18
C HIS A 25 10.47 4.29 -4.34
N TYR A 26 9.93 3.53 -3.37
CA TYR A 26 10.75 2.63 -2.55
C TYR A 26 11.51 1.61 -3.40
N LEU A 27 10.84 0.96 -4.36
CA LEU A 27 11.47 -0.03 -5.24
C LEU A 27 12.61 0.55 -6.07
N THR A 28 12.42 1.77 -6.58
CA THR A 28 13.46 2.48 -7.35
C THR A 28 14.68 2.75 -6.48
N VAL A 29 14.49 3.30 -5.27
CA VAL A 29 15.61 3.63 -4.37
C VAL A 29 16.30 2.36 -3.87
N ILE A 30 15.54 1.30 -3.53
CA ILE A 30 16.08 0.00 -3.15
C ILE A 30 16.96 -0.55 -4.27
N ASN A 31 16.48 -0.53 -5.52
CA ASN A 31 17.26 -1.03 -6.65
C ASN A 31 18.59 -0.27 -6.80
N VAL A 32 18.56 1.07 -6.71
CA VAL A 32 19.79 1.88 -6.75
C VAL A 32 20.76 1.54 -5.61
N GLN A 33 20.27 1.31 -4.39
CA GLN A 33 21.13 0.87 -3.27
C GLN A 33 21.76 -0.50 -3.52
N LEU A 34 21.02 -1.43 -4.12
CA LEU A 34 21.52 -2.76 -4.46
C LEU A 34 22.58 -2.70 -5.57
N GLU A 35 22.34 -1.92 -6.62
CA GLU A 35 23.31 -1.68 -7.70
C GLU A 35 24.60 -1.05 -7.16
N ALA A 36 24.47 -0.04 -6.29
CA ALA A 36 25.62 0.57 -5.62
C ALA A 36 26.41 -0.46 -4.82
N ALA A 37 25.74 -1.25 -3.98
CA ALA A 37 26.40 -2.29 -3.19
C ALA A 37 27.16 -3.28 -4.07
N GLN A 38 26.56 -3.73 -5.18
CA GLN A 38 27.21 -4.64 -6.13
C GLN A 38 28.44 -4.02 -6.79
N ALA A 39 28.38 -2.74 -7.17
CA ALA A 39 29.46 -2.04 -7.86
C ALA A 39 30.72 -1.88 -6.99
N ILE A 40 30.55 -1.69 -5.68
CA ILE A 40 31.68 -1.38 -4.77
C ILE A 40 32.04 -2.52 -3.80
N HIS A 41 31.30 -3.63 -3.77
CA HIS A 41 31.51 -4.70 -2.79
C HIS A 41 32.94 -5.24 -2.72
N ALA A 42 33.65 -5.31 -3.86
CA ALA A 42 35.02 -5.81 -3.91
C ALA A 42 36.07 -4.78 -3.43
N THR A 43 35.82 -3.49 -3.62
CA THR A 43 36.78 -2.42 -3.34
C THR A 43 36.54 -1.71 -2.02
N ASP A 44 35.27 -1.58 -1.62
CA ASP A 44 34.83 -1.01 -0.35
C ASP A 44 33.67 -1.83 0.25
N PRO A 45 33.98 -2.97 0.91
CA PRO A 45 32.98 -3.82 1.52
C PRO A 45 32.16 -3.13 2.61
N LYS A 46 32.73 -2.10 3.27
CA LYS A 46 32.06 -1.39 4.36
C LYS A 46 30.93 -0.52 3.79
N THR A 47 31.21 0.30 2.77
CA THR A 47 30.18 1.12 2.14
C THR A 47 29.17 0.25 1.38
N ALA A 48 29.57 -0.89 0.83
CA ALA A 48 28.63 -1.85 0.25
C ALA A 48 27.65 -2.39 1.30
N LEU A 49 28.13 -2.73 2.49
CA LEU A 49 27.27 -3.15 3.61
C LEU A 49 26.31 -2.04 4.04
N GLU A 50 26.77 -0.78 4.09
CA GLU A 50 25.90 0.37 4.40
C GLU A 50 24.77 0.53 3.39
N ALA A 51 25.06 0.36 2.09
CA ALA A 51 24.04 0.39 1.03
C ALA A 51 23.02 -0.75 1.17
N LEU A 52 23.47 -1.97 1.49
CA LEU A 52 22.59 -3.11 1.76
C LEU A 52 21.68 -2.87 2.98
N LEU A 53 22.22 -2.29 4.07
CA LEU A 53 21.44 -1.94 5.25
C LEU A 53 20.40 -0.87 4.95
N LYS A 54 20.74 0.14 4.14
CA LYS A 54 19.78 1.15 3.66
C LYS A 54 18.65 0.51 2.84
N ALA A 55 18.98 -0.37 1.89
CA ALA A 55 17.99 -1.12 1.12
C ALA A 55 17.05 -1.93 2.02
N GLN A 56 17.59 -2.59 3.06
CA GLN A 56 16.79 -3.35 4.02
C GLN A 56 15.85 -2.44 4.83
N THR A 57 16.33 -1.29 5.31
CA THR A 57 15.50 -0.31 6.04
C THR A 57 14.36 0.20 5.15
N LEU A 58 14.66 0.64 3.93
CA LEU A 58 13.66 1.09 2.96
C LEU A 58 12.64 0.01 2.63
N THR A 59 13.06 -1.24 2.55
CA THR A 59 12.14 -2.38 2.34
C THR A 59 11.17 -2.52 3.51
N LYS A 60 11.64 -2.42 4.75
CA LYS A 60 10.80 -2.50 5.95
C LYS A 60 9.81 -1.33 6.02
N GLU A 61 10.28 -0.12 5.72
CA GLU A 61 9.46 1.09 5.68
C GLU A 61 8.37 1.01 4.61
N GLY A 62 8.75 0.63 3.38
CA GLY A 62 7.82 0.45 2.27
C GLY A 62 6.75 -0.61 2.56
N LEU A 63 7.14 -1.76 3.14
CA LEU A 63 6.17 -2.79 3.57
C LEU A 63 5.23 -2.29 4.67
N ALA A 64 5.73 -1.50 5.62
CA ALA A 64 4.90 -0.92 6.67
C ALA A 64 3.91 0.10 6.10
N GLU A 65 4.33 0.91 5.13
CA GLU A 65 3.47 1.85 4.43
C GLU A 65 2.38 1.12 3.65
N VAL A 66 2.72 0.13 2.82
CA VAL A 66 1.72 -0.69 2.10
C VAL A 66 0.70 -1.31 3.05
N ARG A 67 1.13 -1.84 4.20
CA ARG A 67 0.20 -2.40 5.20
C ARG A 67 -0.75 -1.34 5.76
N ARG A 68 -0.25 -0.14 6.07
CA ARG A 68 -1.09 0.98 6.53
C ARG A 68 -2.09 1.38 5.46
N SER A 69 -1.67 1.54 4.21
CA SER A 69 -2.56 1.97 3.14
C SER A 69 -3.60 0.90 2.79
N VAL A 70 -3.24 -0.38 2.81
CA VAL A 70 -4.20 -1.49 2.65
C VAL A 70 -5.17 -1.53 3.83
N ALA A 71 -4.72 -1.29 5.06
CA ALA A 71 -5.62 -1.20 6.21
C ALA A 71 -6.60 -0.03 6.06
N ALA A 72 -6.13 1.14 5.60
CA ALA A 72 -6.98 2.29 5.30
C ALA A 72 -8.00 2.01 4.19
N LEU A 73 -7.62 1.24 3.15
CA LEU A 73 -8.56 0.80 2.10
C LEU A 73 -9.57 -0.24 2.58
N ARG A 74 -9.17 -1.08 3.55
CA ARG A 74 -10.04 -2.08 4.19
C ARG A 74 -10.96 -1.48 5.24
N ALA A 75 -10.71 -0.25 5.69
CA ALA A 75 -11.56 0.43 6.64
C ALA A 75 -12.98 0.47 6.05
N SER A 76 -13.81 -0.41 6.59
CA SER A 76 -14.97 -0.94 5.88
C SER A 76 -16.13 0.04 6.03
N PRO A 77 -17.09 0.10 5.09
CA PRO A 77 -18.35 0.81 5.32
C PRO A 77 -19.08 0.37 6.59
N VAL A 78 -18.69 -0.74 7.23
CA VAL A 78 -19.26 -1.24 8.49
C VAL A 78 -18.42 -0.97 9.74
N GLU A 79 -17.20 -0.44 9.61
CA GLU A 79 -16.33 -0.18 10.74
C GLU A 79 -16.89 0.98 11.59
N GLY A 80 -17.04 0.77 12.89
CA GLY A 80 -17.69 1.72 13.81
C GLY A 80 -19.22 1.74 13.76
N ARG A 81 -19.88 0.90 12.97
CA ARG A 81 -21.36 0.79 12.95
C ARG A 81 -21.87 -0.23 13.97
N PRO A 82 -23.05 -0.01 14.57
CA PRO A 82 -23.74 -1.05 15.32
C PRO A 82 -23.93 -2.30 14.48
N LEU A 83 -23.76 -3.49 15.09
CA LEU A 83 -23.82 -4.79 14.42
C LEU A 83 -25.02 -4.95 13.45
N PRO A 84 -26.24 -4.50 13.77
CA PRO A 84 -27.37 -4.59 12.84
C PRO A 84 -27.15 -3.82 11.52
N LYS A 85 -26.56 -2.62 11.61
CA LYS A 85 -26.29 -1.76 10.45
C LYS A 85 -25.11 -2.28 9.63
N ALA A 86 -24.17 -2.95 10.28
CA ALA A 86 -23.08 -3.64 9.60
C ALA A 86 -23.60 -4.81 8.74
N VAL A 87 -24.48 -5.61 9.32
CA VAL A 87 -25.08 -6.77 8.63
C VAL A 87 -25.95 -6.34 7.45
N GLU A 88 -26.74 -5.26 7.56
CA GLU A 88 -27.52 -4.71 6.44
C GLU A 88 -26.65 -4.35 5.23
N VAL A 89 -25.52 -3.66 5.46
CA VAL A 89 -24.60 -3.24 4.39
C VAL A 89 -23.97 -4.45 3.69
N LEU A 90 -23.55 -5.46 4.46
CA LEU A 90 -22.98 -6.70 3.89
C LEU A 90 -24.02 -7.50 3.11
N LEU A 91 -25.28 -7.51 3.55
CA LEU A 91 -26.38 -8.16 2.83
C LEU A 91 -26.69 -7.45 1.50
N GLU A 92 -26.59 -6.12 1.44
CA GLU A 92 -26.71 -5.37 0.19
C GLU A 92 -25.56 -5.67 -0.78
N GLU A 93 -24.31 -5.78 -0.28
CA GLU A 93 -23.14 -6.18 -1.09
C GLU A 93 -23.25 -7.61 -1.64
N CYS A 94 -23.86 -8.53 -0.87
CA CYS A 94 -24.10 -9.91 -1.29
C CYS A 94 -25.33 -10.10 -2.18
N ARG A 95 -26.12 -9.04 -2.42
CA ARG A 95 -27.29 -9.15 -3.32
C ARG A 95 -26.81 -9.43 -4.74
N PRO A 96 -27.28 -10.50 -5.40
CA PRO A 96 -26.81 -10.87 -6.73
C PRO A 96 -26.98 -9.68 -7.69
N ARG A 97 -25.88 -9.24 -8.29
CA ARG A 97 -25.88 -8.23 -9.35
C ARG A 97 -26.58 -8.89 -10.54
N VAL A 98 -27.84 -8.52 -10.77
CA VAL A 98 -28.56 -8.94 -11.97
C VAL A 98 -27.81 -8.34 -13.15
N TRP A 99 -27.21 -9.21 -13.97
CA TRP A 99 -26.52 -8.85 -15.21
C TRP A 99 -27.52 -8.34 -16.24
#